data_AF-A0AAN9AW90-F1
#
_entry.id   AF-A0AAN9AW90-F1
#
_cell.length_a   1.000
_cell.length_b   1.000
_cell.length_c   1.000
_cell.angle_alpha   90.00
_cell.angle_beta   90.00
_cell.angle_gamma   90.00
#
_symmetry.space_group_name_H-M   'P 1'
#
loop_
_entity.id
_entity.type
_entity.pdbx_description
1 polymer ?
#
loop_
_entity_poly.entity_id
_entity_poly.type
_entity_poly.pdbx_seq_one_letter_code
_entity_poly.pdbx_strand_id
1 'polypeptide(L)'
;MIPIGELTLLLSLFVVSVLGIQYEIYREEKTWDEARDTCSRDNKRLVHVTEHLQHIRIKNYSPFIFDHFWIGLKQADKSYKWTDDSVARFTAWGQGQPNSQTDCVRYSASDFTWETHNCSSMLYFMCENEVAAPKASGSETRGKGLLIGFGAMLGLLLFGILLLQLPCCRSNTVKAIGHFGLGRH
;
A
#
# COMPACT_ATOMS: atom_id res chain seq x y z
N MET A 1 3.96 -11.10 -29.54
CA MET A 1 4.60 -11.58 -28.30
C MET A 1 5.28 -10.40 -27.65
N ILE A 2 4.84 -10.01 -26.46
CA ILE A 2 5.50 -8.93 -25.71
C ILE A 2 6.85 -9.49 -25.23
N PRO A 3 7.98 -8.82 -25.46
CA PRO A 3 9.28 -9.28 -24.98
C PRO A 3 9.28 -9.40 -23.45
N ILE A 4 9.93 -10.45 -22.94
CA ILE A 4 9.94 -10.81 -21.51
C ILE A 4 10.39 -9.63 -20.62
N GLY A 5 11.30 -8.78 -21.12
CA GLY A 5 11.75 -7.57 -20.41
C GLY A 5 10.64 -6.51 -20.21
N GLU A 6 9.77 -6.35 -21.20
CA GLU A 6 8.65 -5.40 -21.14
C GLU A 6 7.54 -5.92 -20.23
N LEU A 7 7.34 -7.25 -20.18
CA LEU A 7 6.46 -7.88 -19.19
C LEU A 7 6.99 -7.74 -17.76
N THR A 8 8.31 -7.84 -17.55
CA THR A 8 8.91 -7.62 -16.21
C THR A 8 8.81 -6.17 -15.76
N LEU A 9 8.98 -5.20 -16.68
CA LEU A 9 8.77 -3.79 -16.42
C LEU A 9 7.30 -3.50 -16.09
N LEU A 10 6.36 -4.03 -16.87
CA LEU A 10 4.93 -3.87 -16.61
C LEU A 10 4.50 -4.54 -15.29
N LEU A 11 5.02 -5.73 -14.96
CA LEU A 11 4.76 -6.38 -13.68
C LEU A 11 5.40 -5.61 -12.52
N SER A 12 6.60 -5.03 -12.70
CA SER A 12 7.24 -4.19 -11.66
C SER A 12 6.47 -2.89 -11.44
N LEU A 13 5.98 -2.24 -12.50
CA LEU A 13 5.15 -1.04 -12.42
C LEU A 13 3.78 -1.35 -11.80
N PHE A 14 3.22 -2.52 -12.12
CA PHE A 14 1.99 -3.01 -11.52
C PHE A 14 2.16 -3.42 -10.04
N VAL A 15 3.32 -3.95 -9.65
CA VAL A 15 3.64 -4.23 -8.24
C VAL A 15 3.90 -2.93 -7.47
N VAL A 16 4.60 -1.96 -8.05
CA VAL A 16 4.83 -0.64 -7.46
C VAL A 16 3.52 0.13 -7.27
N SER A 17 2.53 -0.03 -8.17
CA SER A 17 1.21 0.57 -7.99
C SER A 17 0.34 -0.12 -6.94
N VAL A 18 0.66 -1.36 -6.55
CA VAL A 18 -0.03 -2.12 -5.48
C VAL A 18 0.54 -1.82 -4.09
N LEU A 19 1.78 -1.34 -3.99
CA LEU A 19 2.45 -0.95 -2.74
C LEU A 19 2.18 0.53 -2.40
N GLY A 20 0.92 0.88 -2.12
CA GLY A 20 0.52 2.22 -1.69
C GLY A 20 0.57 2.41 -0.17
N ILE A 21 0.66 3.65 0.30
CA ILE A 21 0.40 3.97 1.71
C ILE A 21 -1.10 3.75 1.97
N GLN A 22 -1.42 2.93 2.97
CA GLN A 22 -2.80 2.78 3.45
C GLN A 22 -3.00 3.65 4.69
N TYR A 23 -4.21 4.20 4.81
CA TYR A 23 -4.61 5.03 5.95
C TYR A 23 -5.80 4.42 6.65
N GLU A 24 -5.80 4.51 7.97
CA GLU A 24 -6.89 4.03 8.81
C GLU A 24 -7.17 5.05 9.92
N ILE A 25 -8.44 5.41 10.07
CA ILE A 25 -8.90 6.29 11.13
C ILE A 25 -9.36 5.46 12.33
N TYR A 26 -8.83 5.77 13.51
CA TYR A 26 -9.18 5.14 14.76
C TYR A 26 -10.26 5.98 15.45
N ARG A 27 -11.38 5.34 15.80
CA ARG A 27 -12.57 5.99 16.38
C ARG A 27 -12.53 6.06 17.92
N GLU A 28 -11.35 5.90 18.49
CA GLU A 28 -11.11 6.12 19.90
C GLU A 28 -10.37 7.44 20.06
N GLU A 29 -10.80 8.25 21.01
CA GLU A 29 -10.10 9.49 21.31
C GLU A 29 -8.92 9.21 22.25
N LYS A 30 -7.75 9.73 21.88
CA LYS A 30 -6.51 9.57 22.65
C LYS A 30 -5.71 10.87 22.65
N THR A 31 -4.82 11.02 23.63
CA THR A 31 -3.79 12.07 23.56
C THR A 31 -2.85 11.79 22.38
N TRP A 32 -2.09 12.80 21.95
CA TRP A 32 -1.19 12.62 20.81
C TRP A 32 -0.16 11.51 21.05
N ASP A 33 0.41 11.45 22.26
CA ASP A 33 1.41 10.43 22.62
C ASP A 33 0.79 9.02 22.66
N GLU A 34 -0.41 8.86 23.23
CA GLU A 34 -1.13 7.58 23.23
C GLU A 34 -1.56 7.13 21.81
N ALA A 35 -1.95 8.08 20.95
CA ALA A 35 -2.29 7.83 19.55
C ALA A 35 -1.07 7.33 18.77
N ARG A 36 0.09 7.97 18.95
CA ARG A 36 1.39 7.51 18.39
C ARG A 36 1.69 6.09 18.84
N ASP A 37 1.56 5.81 20.13
CA ASP A 37 1.87 4.50 20.70
C ASP A 37 0.89 3.43 20.19
N THR A 38 -0.38 3.79 20.00
CA THR A 38 -1.39 2.91 19.42
C THR A 38 -1.07 2.54 17.98
N CYS A 39 -0.74 3.51 17.12
CA CYS A 39 -0.31 3.20 15.75
C CYS A 39 0.95 2.31 15.75
N SER A 40 1.93 2.63 16.61
CA SER A 40 3.20 1.91 16.69
C SER A 40 3.02 0.44 17.09
N ARG A 41 2.10 0.16 18.02
CA ARG A 41 1.75 -1.20 18.44
C ARG A 41 1.22 -2.07 17.30
N ASP A 42 0.59 -1.45 16.31
CA ASP A 42 0.04 -2.12 15.14
C ASP A 42 1.02 -2.15 13.94
N ASN A 43 2.31 -1.85 14.17
CA ASN A 43 3.34 -1.67 13.13
C ASN A 43 2.97 -0.58 12.10
N LYS A 44 2.22 0.42 12.54
CA LYS A 44 1.85 1.61 11.79
C LYS A 44 2.53 2.83 12.42
N ARG A 45 2.29 4.01 11.86
CA ARG A 45 2.67 5.28 12.46
C ARG A 45 1.53 6.27 12.32
N LEU A 46 1.49 7.32 13.14
CA LEU A 46 0.59 8.44 12.86
C LEU A 46 0.89 8.99 11.46
N VAL A 47 -0.16 9.44 10.76
CA VAL A 47 -0.07 9.93 9.38
C VAL A 47 1.05 10.94 9.20
N HIS A 48 1.83 10.72 8.15
CA HIS A 48 2.97 11.52 7.74
C HIS A 48 2.66 12.14 6.39
N VAL A 49 2.70 13.47 6.32
CA VAL A 49 2.30 14.21 5.12
C VAL A 49 3.49 15.02 4.62
N THR A 50 4.34 14.40 3.82
CA THR A 50 5.57 15.03 3.30
C THR A 50 5.39 15.77 1.99
N GLU A 51 4.24 15.62 1.34
CA GLU A 51 4.01 16.11 -0.02
C GLU A 51 2.53 16.34 -0.31
N HIS A 52 2.26 17.18 -1.30
CA HIS A 52 0.91 17.60 -1.67
C HIS A 52 -0.01 16.43 -2.06
N LEU A 53 0.54 15.41 -2.75
CA LEU A 53 -0.25 14.24 -3.16
C LEU A 53 -0.75 13.43 -1.95
N GLN A 54 0.06 13.30 -0.90
CA GLN A 54 -0.35 12.64 0.34
C GLN A 54 -1.46 13.44 1.03
N HIS A 55 -1.34 14.77 1.09
CA HIS A 55 -2.37 15.66 1.64
C HIS A 55 -3.72 15.54 0.92
N ILE A 56 -3.72 15.45 -0.40
CA ILE A 56 -4.94 15.18 -1.18
C ILE A 56 -5.48 13.78 -0.87
N ARG A 57 -4.60 12.78 -0.72
CA ARG A 57 -5.01 11.40 -0.49
C ARG A 57 -5.73 11.25 0.85
N ILE A 58 -5.20 11.81 1.93
CA ILE A 58 -5.80 11.70 3.28
C ILE A 58 -7.20 12.33 3.35
N LYS A 59 -7.51 13.34 2.52
CA LYS A 59 -8.87 13.89 2.40
C LYS A 59 -9.91 12.82 2.05
N ASN A 60 -9.56 11.84 1.21
CA ASN A 60 -10.49 10.76 0.85
C ASN A 60 -10.68 9.73 1.97
N TYR A 61 -9.73 9.65 2.91
CA TYR A 61 -9.78 8.76 4.07
C TYR A 61 -10.28 9.45 5.34
N SER A 62 -10.47 10.77 5.28
CA SER A 62 -10.94 11.63 6.36
C SER A 62 -12.46 11.76 6.29
N PRO A 63 -13.23 10.99 7.07
CA PRO A 63 -14.67 11.10 7.11
C PRO A 63 -15.05 12.46 7.70
N PHE A 64 -15.97 13.17 7.04
CA PHE A 64 -16.49 14.46 7.53
C PHE A 64 -17.10 14.39 8.94
N ILE A 65 -17.43 13.20 9.44
CA ILE A 65 -17.94 12.99 10.80
C ILE A 65 -16.87 13.22 11.89
N PHE A 66 -15.59 13.26 11.52
CA PHE A 66 -14.51 13.54 12.45
C PHE A 66 -13.99 14.95 12.16
N ASP A 67 -14.46 15.94 12.90
CA ASP A 67 -14.06 17.34 12.69
C ASP A 67 -12.54 17.50 12.72
N HIS A 68 -11.87 16.84 13.67
CA HIS A 68 -10.43 16.90 13.84
C HIS A 68 -9.82 15.55 14.24
N PHE A 69 -8.60 15.28 13.81
CA PHE A 69 -7.84 14.10 14.24
C PHE A 69 -6.33 14.36 14.29
N TRP A 70 -5.61 13.58 15.10
CA TRP A 70 -4.15 13.66 15.21
C TRP A 70 -3.45 13.19 13.95
N ILE A 71 -2.41 13.94 13.55
CA ILE A 71 -1.39 13.53 12.59
C ILE A 71 -0.03 13.42 13.30
N GLY A 72 0.96 12.83 12.63
CA GLY A 72 2.27 12.53 13.21
C GLY A 72 3.19 13.72 13.44
N LEU A 73 2.67 14.95 13.41
CA LEU A 73 3.48 16.18 13.49
C LEU A 73 3.38 16.78 14.90
N LYS A 74 4.55 17.07 15.48
CA LYS A 74 4.68 17.69 16.81
C LYS A 74 5.86 18.66 16.81
N GLN A 75 5.78 19.70 17.62
CA GLN A 75 6.89 20.63 17.77
C GLN A 75 7.97 20.07 18.70
N ALA A 76 9.22 20.08 18.21
CA ALA A 76 10.43 19.70 18.95
C ALA A 76 11.60 20.60 18.52
N ASP A 77 12.37 21.10 19.49
CA ASP A 77 13.57 21.92 19.26
C ASP A 77 13.34 23.13 18.32
N LYS A 78 12.21 23.85 18.51
CA LYS A 78 11.79 25.00 17.68
C LYS A 78 11.42 24.66 16.22
N SER A 79 11.25 23.39 15.90
CA SER A 79 10.84 22.90 14.57
C SER A 79 9.67 21.94 14.68
N TYR A 80 8.85 21.82 13.64
CA TYR A 80 7.86 20.75 13.57
C TYR A 80 8.52 19.50 12.99
N LYS A 81 8.49 18.41 13.76
CA LYS A 81 9.06 17.12 13.39
C LYS A 81 7.97 16.07 13.31
N TRP A 82 8.15 15.17 12.36
CA TRP A 82 7.32 13.98 12.23
C TRP A 82 7.75 12.92 13.25
N THR A 83 6.96 11.85 13.39
CA THR A 83 7.25 10.73 14.30
C THR A 83 8.54 9.96 13.97
N ASP A 84 9.13 10.19 12.79
CA ASP A 84 10.42 9.65 12.35
C ASP A 84 11.59 10.64 12.53
N ASP A 85 11.38 11.69 13.33
CA ASP A 85 12.31 12.79 13.61
C ASP A 85 12.66 13.69 12.40
N SER A 86 12.07 13.45 11.23
CA SER A 86 12.28 14.30 10.07
C SER A 86 11.57 15.66 10.25
N VAL A 87 12.23 16.74 9.85
CA VAL A 87 11.67 18.11 9.92
C VAL A 87 10.65 18.30 8.80
N ALA A 88 9.48 18.84 9.13
CA ALA A 88 8.45 19.16 8.16
C ALA A 88 8.94 20.20 7.14
N ARG A 89 8.97 19.80 5.87
CA ARG A 89 9.27 20.67 4.72
C ARG A 89 8.01 21.09 3.96
N PHE A 90 7.06 20.17 3.84
CA PHE A 90 5.72 20.46 3.35
C PHE A 90 4.81 20.80 4.53
N THR A 91 3.97 21.81 4.37
CA THR A 91 3.00 22.22 5.37
C THR A 91 1.68 22.61 4.73
N ALA A 92 0.56 22.24 5.36
CA ALA A 92 -0.78 22.67 4.95
C ALA A 92 -1.51 23.38 6.10
N TRP A 93 -0.84 24.34 6.74
CA TRP A 93 -1.37 25.13 7.84
C TRP A 93 -2.66 25.85 7.48
N GLY A 94 -3.61 25.87 8.42
CA GLY A 94 -4.81 26.68 8.35
C GLY A 94 -4.51 28.17 8.54
N GLN A 95 -5.53 29.00 8.36
CA GLN A 95 -5.40 30.44 8.54
C GLN A 95 -4.99 30.78 9.99
N GLY A 96 -3.91 31.55 10.16
CA GLY A 96 -3.40 31.94 11.48
C GLY A 96 -2.62 30.84 12.21
N GLN A 97 -2.27 29.75 11.52
CA GLN A 97 -1.48 28.64 12.06
C GLN A 97 -0.04 28.67 11.54
N PRO A 98 0.94 28.15 12.31
CA PRO A 98 0.80 27.69 13.70
C PRO A 98 0.59 28.86 14.67
N ASN A 99 -0.28 28.68 15.67
CA ASN A 99 -0.60 29.72 16.66
C ASN A 99 0.21 29.60 17.97
N SER A 100 0.98 28.53 18.14
CA SER A 100 1.80 28.22 19.33
C SER A 100 3.13 27.58 18.92
N GLN A 101 4.18 27.81 19.73
CA GLN A 101 5.52 27.23 19.54
C GLN A 101 5.78 25.94 20.35
N THR A 102 4.76 25.30 20.95
CA THR A 102 4.97 24.07 21.76
C THR A 102 3.87 23.00 21.60
N ASP A 103 3.26 22.87 20.43
CA ASP A 103 2.00 22.11 20.30
C ASP A 103 2.09 20.89 19.36
N CYS A 104 1.14 19.97 19.56
CA CYS A 104 0.88 18.86 18.66
C CYS A 104 -0.02 19.34 17.51
N VAL A 105 -0.04 18.62 16.40
CA VAL A 105 -0.77 19.07 15.22
C VAL A 105 -1.94 18.15 14.93
N ARG A 106 -3.13 18.75 14.78
CA ARG A 106 -4.34 18.08 14.33
C ARG A 106 -4.67 18.50 12.89
N TYR A 107 -5.33 17.60 12.18
CA TYR A 107 -5.89 17.86 10.87
C TYR A 107 -7.37 18.24 11.02
N SER A 108 -7.80 19.30 10.34
CA SER A 108 -9.20 19.70 10.21
C SER A 108 -9.81 19.03 8.98
N ALA A 109 -10.81 18.17 9.18
CA ALA A 109 -11.50 17.48 8.08
C ALA A 109 -12.47 18.41 7.31
N SER A 110 -12.92 19.50 7.94
CA SER A 110 -13.78 20.50 7.30
C SER A 110 -12.99 21.36 6.31
N ASP A 111 -11.82 21.83 6.73
CA ASP A 111 -11.04 22.81 5.97
C ASP A 111 -9.90 22.17 5.18
N PHE A 112 -9.60 20.90 5.44
CA PHE A 112 -8.46 20.17 4.87
C PHE A 112 -7.12 20.88 5.15
N THR A 113 -6.97 21.42 6.35
CA THR A 113 -5.78 22.14 6.81
C THR A 113 -5.30 21.63 8.17
N TRP A 114 -4.13 22.10 8.60
CA TRP A 114 -3.49 21.69 9.86
C TRP A 114 -3.55 22.81 10.88
N GLU A 115 -3.68 22.43 12.14
CA GLU A 115 -3.77 23.36 13.27
C GLU A 115 -2.93 22.87 14.44
N THR A 116 -2.28 23.80 15.14
CA THR A 116 -1.69 23.47 16.44
C THR A 116 -2.77 23.27 17.49
N HIS A 117 -2.56 22.28 18.35
CA HIS A 117 -3.49 21.93 19.41
C HIS A 117 -2.76 21.31 20.62
N ASN A 118 -3.40 21.41 21.79
CA ASN A 118 -2.86 20.87 23.02
C ASN A 118 -2.70 19.35 22.93
N CYS A 119 -1.46 18.86 23.10
CA CYS A 119 -1.13 17.43 23.02
C CYS A 119 -1.92 16.53 23.98
N SER A 120 -2.42 17.10 25.09
CA SER A 120 -3.20 16.38 26.09
C SER A 120 -4.69 16.31 25.76
N SER A 121 -5.14 16.95 24.68
CA SER A 121 -6.51 16.81 24.18
C SER A 121 -6.74 15.38 23.69
N MET A 122 -7.93 14.86 23.96
CA MET A 122 -8.38 13.58 23.43
C MET A 122 -9.00 13.81 22.05
N LEU A 123 -8.42 13.25 20.99
CA LEU A 123 -8.94 13.32 19.63
C LEU A 123 -8.85 11.95 18.96
N TYR A 124 -9.68 11.73 17.93
CA TYR A 124 -9.45 10.67 16.96
C TYR A 124 -8.07 10.82 16.31
N PHE A 125 -7.58 9.76 15.67
CA PHE A 125 -6.27 9.78 15.05
C PHE A 125 -6.21 8.90 13.81
N MET A 126 -5.36 9.28 12.86
CA MET A 126 -5.16 8.51 11.64
C MET A 126 -3.78 7.88 11.66
N CYS A 127 -3.75 6.55 11.47
CA CYS A 127 -2.51 5.82 11.28
C CYS A 127 -2.29 5.54 9.79
N GLU A 128 -1.03 5.41 9.41
CA GLU A 128 -0.63 4.91 8.11
C GLU A 128 0.33 3.73 8.22
N ASN A 129 0.26 2.85 7.23
CA ASN A 129 1.23 1.80 7.01
C ASN A 129 1.77 1.89 5.59
N GLU A 130 3.10 1.83 5.48
CA GLU A 130 3.73 1.55 4.21
C GLU A 130 3.47 0.08 3.87
N VAL A 131 2.71 -0.17 2.81
CA VAL A 131 2.74 -1.49 2.18
C VAL A 131 4.13 -1.59 1.55
N ALA A 132 5.06 -2.21 2.27
CA ALA A 132 6.49 -2.02 2.08
C ALA A 132 6.94 -2.19 0.62
N ALA A 133 7.49 -1.11 0.03
CA ALA A 133 8.60 -1.28 -0.90
C ALA A 133 9.77 -1.90 -0.13
N PRO A 134 10.57 -2.80 -0.73
CA PRO A 134 11.69 -3.42 -0.03
C PRO A 134 12.64 -2.31 0.43
N LYS A 135 12.68 -2.04 1.74
CA LYS A 135 13.71 -1.19 2.31
C LYS A 135 15.04 -1.87 1.99
N ALA A 136 15.92 -1.19 1.26
CA ALA A 136 17.32 -1.56 1.12
C ALA A 136 18.02 -1.34 2.47
N SER A 137 17.65 -2.16 3.45
CA SER A 137 18.31 -2.34 4.72
C SER A 137 19.24 -3.53 4.50
N GLY A 138 20.53 -3.24 4.28
CA GLY A 138 21.56 -4.26 4.30
C GLY A 138 21.56 -4.98 5.65
N SER A 139 21.08 -6.22 5.65
CA SER A 139 21.25 -7.19 6.74
C SER A 139 21.47 -8.55 6.10
N GLU A 140 22.71 -8.99 6.18
CA GLU A 140 23.24 -10.24 5.68
C GLU A 140 22.59 -11.47 6.37
N THR A 141 22.03 -12.33 5.51
CA THR A 141 21.81 -13.78 5.57
C THR A 141 21.47 -14.52 6.87
N ARG A 142 20.32 -15.21 6.85
CA ARG A 142 20.27 -16.62 7.24
C ARG A 142 19.41 -17.41 6.26
N GLY A 143 20.09 -18.15 5.38
CA GLY A 143 19.44 -19.04 4.42
C GLY A 143 18.52 -20.04 5.11
N LYS A 144 17.27 -20.07 4.65
CA LYS A 144 16.40 -21.24 4.71
C LYS A 144 15.92 -21.49 3.29
N GLY A 145 16.68 -22.29 2.55
CA GLY A 145 16.11 -22.98 1.40
C GLY A 145 15.08 -23.97 1.93
N LEU A 146 13.81 -23.81 1.56
CA LEU A 146 12.82 -24.87 1.73
C LEU A 146 11.59 -24.68 0.80
N LEU A 147 11.63 -25.43 -0.32
CA LEU A 147 10.51 -26.07 -1.03
C LEU A 147 9.41 -25.20 -1.66
N ILE A 148 9.69 -24.59 -2.82
CA ILE A 148 8.65 -24.35 -3.83
C ILE A 148 8.65 -25.57 -4.76
N GLY A 149 7.99 -26.64 -4.36
CA GLY A 149 7.84 -27.85 -5.15
C GLY A 149 6.52 -28.51 -4.81
N PHE A 150 5.87 -29.11 -5.80
CA PHE A 150 4.60 -29.85 -5.75
C PHE A 150 3.31 -29.05 -6.05
N GLY A 151 3.10 -27.83 -5.53
CA GLY A 151 1.85 -27.08 -5.77
C GLY A 151 1.62 -26.67 -7.24
N ALA A 152 2.64 -26.09 -7.87
CA ALA A 152 2.53 -25.61 -9.26
C ALA A 152 2.43 -26.76 -10.29
N MET A 153 3.08 -27.90 -10.00
CA MET A 153 3.05 -29.07 -10.88
C MET A 153 1.69 -29.79 -10.83
N LEU A 154 1.06 -29.86 -9.64
CA LEU A 154 -0.29 -30.41 -9.51
C LEU A 154 -1.33 -29.53 -10.24
N GLY A 155 -1.17 -28.20 -10.16
CA GLY A 155 -2.04 -27.26 -10.86
C GLY A 155 -1.96 -27.37 -12.39
N LEU A 156 -0.74 -27.47 -12.94
CA LEU A 156 -0.53 -27.64 -14.39
C LEU A 156 -1.02 -29.01 -14.90
N LEU A 157 -0.86 -30.07 -14.10
CA LEU A 157 -1.39 -31.40 -14.43
C LEU A 157 -2.93 -31.42 -14.44
N LEU A 158 -3.58 -30.83 -13.43
CA LEU A 158 -5.04 -30.76 -13.35
C LEU A 158 -5.63 -29.86 -14.44
N PHE A 159 -4.98 -28.75 -14.77
CA PHE A 159 -5.39 -27.88 -15.87
C PHE A 159 -5.25 -28.57 -17.23
N GLY A 160 -4.15 -29.31 -17.47
CA GLY A 160 -3.97 -30.10 -18.68
C GLY A 160 -5.03 -31.20 -18.85
N ILE A 161 -5.36 -31.91 -17.76
CA ILE A 161 -6.43 -32.93 -17.77
C ILE A 161 -7.79 -32.29 -18.02
N LEU A 162 -8.08 -31.11 -17.45
CA LEU A 162 -9.31 -30.37 -17.68
C LEU A 162 -9.45 -29.92 -19.14
N LEU A 163 -8.35 -29.48 -19.78
CA LEU A 163 -8.32 -29.11 -21.19
C LEU A 163 -8.57 -30.31 -22.13
N LEU A 164 -8.16 -31.52 -21.74
CA LEU A 164 -8.43 -32.75 -22.50
C LEU A 164 -9.89 -33.19 -22.44
N GLN A 165 -10.64 -32.77 -21.41
CA GLN A 165 -12.08 -33.06 -21.26
C GLN A 165 -12.96 -32.01 -21.95
N LEU A 166 -12.40 -30.88 -22.39
CA LEU A 166 -13.14 -29.89 -23.17
C LEU A 166 -13.38 -30.40 -24.60
N PRO A 167 -14.62 -30.31 -25.12
CA PRO A 167 -14.98 -30.82 -26.45
C PRO A 167 -14.21 -30.14 -27.60
N CYS A 168 -13.51 -29.03 -27.33
CA CYS A 168 -12.72 -28.29 -28.30
C CYS A 168 -11.37 -28.94 -28.66
N CYS A 169 -10.82 -29.85 -27.83
CA CYS A 169 -9.52 -30.49 -28.08
C CYS A 169 -9.60 -31.98 -28.44
N ARG A 170 -10.80 -32.58 -28.49
CA ARG A 170 -10.99 -33.93 -29.04
C ARG A 170 -11.03 -33.87 -30.57
N SER A 171 -9.92 -33.45 -31.20
CA SER A 171 -9.77 -33.45 -32.66
C SER A 171 -9.23 -34.82 -33.12
N ASN A 172 -10.08 -35.54 -33.86
CA ASN A 172 -9.77 -36.83 -34.49
C ASN A 172 -8.57 -36.71 -35.44
N THR A 173 -7.43 -37.26 -35.05
CA THR A 173 -6.33 -37.58 -35.97
C THR A 173 -5.91 -39.03 -35.80
N VAL A 174 -6.79 -39.94 -36.26
CA VAL A 174 -6.39 -41.32 -36.62
C VAL A 174 -7.08 -41.69 -37.92
N LYS A 175 -6.42 -41.43 -39.05
CA LYS A 175 -6.32 -42.31 -40.23
C LYS A 175 -5.59 -41.59 -41.36
N ALA A 176 -4.29 -41.79 -41.41
CA ALA A 176 -3.50 -41.61 -42.63
C ALA A 176 -2.66 -42.87 -42.83
N ILE A 177 -3.24 -43.91 -43.45
CA ILE A 177 -2.50 -44.97 -44.15
C ILE A 177 -3.38 -45.50 -45.29
N GLY A 178 -2.89 -45.40 -46.53
CA GLY A 178 -3.13 -46.44 -47.54
C GLY A 178 -3.80 -46.03 -48.86
N HIS A 179 -2.97 -46.03 -49.91
CA HIS A 179 -3.26 -46.43 -51.29
C HIS A 179 -4.14 -45.53 -52.20
N PHE A 180 -3.56 -44.86 -53.21
CA PHE A 180 -3.16 -45.34 -54.54
C PHE A 180 -4.35 -45.77 -55.44
N GLY A 181 -4.57 -45.00 -56.52
CA GLY A 181 -5.13 -45.54 -57.78
C GLY A 181 -6.35 -44.81 -58.36
N LEU A 182 -6.13 -44.15 -59.52
CA LEU A 182 -6.92 -44.18 -60.78
C LEU A 182 -8.46 -44.11 -60.67
N GLY A 183 -9.22 -43.26 -61.36
CA GLY A 183 -9.04 -42.52 -62.62
C GLY A 183 -10.45 -42.26 -63.21
N ARG A 184 -10.54 -41.35 -64.20
CA ARG A 184 -11.58 -41.13 -65.24
C ARG A 184 -12.99 -41.71 -65.01
N HIS A 185 -14.08 -40.95 -65.15
CA HIS A 185 -14.48 -40.17 -66.32
C HIS A 185 -15.56 -39.16 -65.93
#